data_AF-A0AAP3EDT4-F1
#
_entry.id   AF-A0AAP3EDT4-F1
#
_cell.length_a   1.000
_cell.length_b   1.000
_cell.length_c   1.000
_cell.angle_alpha   90.00
_cell.angle_beta   90.00
_cell.angle_gamma   90.00
#
_symmetry.space_group_name_H-M   'P 1'
#
loop_
_entity.id
_entity.type
_entity.pdbx_description
1 polymer ?
#
loop_
_entity_poly.entity_id
_entity_poly.type
_entity_poly.pdbx_seq_one_letter_code
_entity_poly.pdbx_strand_id
1 'polypeptide(L)'
;MARAILNRGELAGIRLVADLFVIRELEKNVLAKNEHVKPHIKELDQRLKKTVPKVFAAEAELQKQIHLVRAQWLREWEGLDDGE
;
A
#
# COMPACT_ATOMS: atom_id res chain seq x y z
N MET A 1 11.13 -24.45 15.70
CA MET A 1 10.01 -23.69 15.13
C MET A 1 10.00 -23.92 13.63
N ALA A 2 8.88 -24.33 13.03
CA ALA A 2 8.79 -24.45 11.57
C ALA A 2 8.95 -23.06 10.95
N ARG A 3 9.86 -22.92 9.98
CA ARG A 3 10.03 -21.67 9.24
C ARG A 3 8.87 -21.55 8.27
N ALA A 4 7.96 -20.61 8.51
CA ALA A 4 6.91 -20.31 7.55
C ALA A 4 7.56 -19.85 6.23
N ILE A 5 7.25 -20.55 5.13
CA ILE A 5 7.73 -20.20 3.80
C ILE A 5 6.58 -19.52 3.07
N LEU A 6 6.84 -18.32 2.58
CA LEU A 6 5.87 -17.58 1.80
C LEU A 6 5.67 -18.22 0.42
N ASN A 7 4.43 -18.28 -0.03
CA ASN A 7 4.10 -18.71 -1.37
C ASN A 7 4.35 -17.59 -2.40
N ARG A 8 4.28 -17.93 -3.69
CA ARG A 8 4.53 -16.98 -4.78
C ARG A 8 3.54 -15.80 -4.79
N GLY A 9 2.28 -16.05 -4.44
CA GLY A 9 1.25 -15.02 -4.35
C GLY A 9 1.52 -14.02 -3.23
N GLU A 10 1.91 -14.50 -2.05
CA GLU A 10 2.30 -13.67 -0.91
C GLU A 10 3.52 -12.80 -1.23
N LEU A 11 4.55 -13.38 -1.86
CA LEU A 11 5.73 -12.64 -2.30
C LEU A 11 5.38 -11.56 -3.34
N ALA A 12 4.47 -11.85 -4.27
CA ALA A 12 3.99 -10.88 -5.24
C ALA A 12 3.18 -9.75 -4.57
N GLY A 13 2.32 -10.08 -3.62
CA GLY A 13 1.58 -9.11 -2.82
C GLY A 13 2.50 -8.19 -2.02
N ILE A 14 3.52 -8.74 -1.36
CA ILE A 14 4.53 -7.97 -0.63
C ILE A 14 5.27 -7.01 -1.57
N ARG A 15 5.69 -7.47 -2.74
CA ARG A 15 6.35 -6.60 -3.74
C ARG A 15 5.46 -5.46 -4.19
N LEU A 16 4.19 -5.74 -4.46
CA LEU A 16 3.22 -4.72 -4.88
C LEU A 16 3.03 -3.64 -3.81
N VAL A 17 2.99 -4.03 -2.53
CA VAL A 17 2.94 -3.09 -1.40
C VAL A 17 4.27 -2.33 -1.25
N ALA A 18 5.41 -3.00 -1.45
CA ALA A 18 6.72 -2.34 -1.39
C ALA A 18 6.88 -1.27 -2.48
N ASP A 19 6.48 -1.58 -3.72
CA ASP A 19 6.51 -0.63 -4.85
C ASP A 19 5.72 0.64 -4.52
N LEU A 20 4.53 0.48 -3.92
CA LEU A 20 3.72 1.60 -3.46
C LEU A 20 4.48 2.49 -2.46
N PHE A 21 5.02 1.89 -1.39
CA PHE A 21 5.72 2.65 -0.35
C PHE A 21 6.96 3.35 -0.90
N VAL A 22 7.73 2.69 -1.75
CA VAL A 22 8.93 3.27 -2.36
C VAL A 22 8.57 4.45 -3.26
N ILE A 23 7.55 4.33 -4.11
CA ILE A 23 7.11 5.43 -4.98
C ILE A 23 6.72 6.65 -4.13
N ARG A 24 5.88 6.46 -3.10
CA ARG A 24 5.42 7.56 -2.23
C ARG A 24 6.55 8.19 -1.44
N GLU A 25 7.50 7.38 -0.97
CA GLU A 25 8.68 7.86 -0.25
C GLU A 25 9.57 8.71 -1.17
N LEU A 26 9.88 8.22 -2.37
CA LEU A 26 10.68 8.95 -3.36
C LEU A 26 10.01 10.26 -3.75
N GLU A 27 8.70 10.25 -4.03
CA GLU A 27 7.93 11.47 -4.33
C GLU A 27 8.10 12.53 -3.24
N LYS A 28 7.91 12.14 -1.97
CA LYS A 28 7.91 13.06 -0.83
C LYS A 28 9.30 13.51 -0.42
N ASN A 29 10.27 12.61 -0.39
CA ASN A 29 11.55 12.84 0.26
C ASN A 29 12.68 13.15 -0.70
N VAL A 30 12.57 12.74 -1.96
CA VAL A 30 13.60 12.92 -2.99
C VAL A 30 13.12 13.90 -4.06
N LEU A 31 12.03 13.57 -4.75
CA LEU A 31 11.58 14.33 -5.93
C LEU A 31 11.06 15.72 -5.53
N ALA A 32 10.32 15.83 -4.43
CA ALA A 32 9.82 17.12 -3.93
C ALA A 32 10.91 18.09 -3.45
N LYS A 33 12.11 17.58 -3.17
CA LYS A 33 13.27 18.40 -2.75
C LYS A 33 14.18 18.81 -3.92
N ASN A 34 13.99 18.22 -5.10
CA ASN A 34 14.77 18.55 -6.27
C ASN A 34 14.10 19.68 -7.06
N GLU A 35 14.75 20.84 -7.15
CA GLU A 35 14.19 22.04 -7.79
C GLU A 35 13.83 21.85 -9.27
N HIS A 36 14.55 20.99 -9.98
CA HIS A 36 14.29 20.70 -11.40
C HIS A 36 13.14 19.70 -11.58
N VAL A 37 12.92 18.80 -10.62
CA VAL A 37 11.91 17.73 -10.75
C VAL A 37 10.58 18.13 -10.12
N LYS A 38 10.61 18.92 -9.04
CA LYS A 38 9.43 19.35 -8.28
C LYS A 38 8.29 19.91 -9.15
N PRO A 39 8.52 20.74 -10.19
CA PRO A 39 7.45 21.24 -11.05
C PRO A 39 6.73 20.14 -11.84
N HIS A 40 7.39 19.00 -12.06
CA HIS A 40 6.90 17.90 -12.90
C HIS A 40 6.29 16.73 -12.11
N ILE A 41 6.28 16.78 -10.77
CA ILE A 41 5.76 15.67 -9.93
C ILE A 41 4.32 15.32 -10.29
N LYS A 42 3.47 16.32 -10.56
CA LYS A 42 2.08 16.08 -10.95
C LYS A 42 1.96 15.33 -12.28
N GLU A 43 2.82 15.64 -13.24
CA GLU A 43 2.87 14.94 -14.53
C GLU A 43 3.40 13.52 -14.34
N LEU A 44 4.41 13.34 -13.48
CA LEU A 44 4.94 12.03 -13.12
C LEU A 44 3.88 11.13 -12.49
N ASP A 45 3.12 11.61 -11.51
CA ASP A 45 2.02 10.85 -10.87
C ASP A 45 0.95 10.44 -11.92
N GLN A 46 0.60 11.33 -12.84
CA GLN A 46 -0.33 11.00 -13.94
C GLN A 46 0.22 9.93 -14.88
N ARG A 47 1.52 9.99 -15.21
CA ARG A 47 2.18 8.96 -16.03
C ARG A 47 2.23 7.62 -15.29
N LEU A 48 2.61 7.61 -14.01
CA LEU A 48 2.66 6.42 -13.19
C LEU A 48 1.29 5.75 -13.10
N LYS A 49 0.20 6.51 -12.89
CA LYS A 49 -1.17 5.97 -12.89
C LYS A 49 -1.55 5.25 -14.17
N LYS A 50 -0.99 5.69 -15.31
CA LYS A 50 -1.22 5.04 -16.62
C LYS A 50 -0.31 3.83 -16.84
N THR A 51 0.96 3.92 -16.47
CA THR A 51 1.97 2.88 -16.76
C THR A 51 1.93 1.73 -15.76
N VAL A 52 1.67 2.02 -14.48
CA VAL A 52 1.64 1.02 -13.40
C VAL A 52 0.32 1.07 -12.61
N PRO A 53 -0.84 0.94 -13.27
CA PRO A 53 -2.15 1.14 -12.64
C PRO A 53 -2.41 0.18 -11.47
N LYS A 54 -1.83 -1.03 -11.51
CA LYS A 54 -1.99 -2.04 -10.45
C LYS A 54 -1.43 -1.59 -9.10
N VAL A 55 -0.38 -0.76 -9.07
CA VAL A 55 0.19 -0.25 -7.81
C VAL A 55 -0.79 0.70 -7.13
N PHE A 56 -1.44 1.58 -7.89
CA PHE A 56 -2.46 2.50 -7.37
C PHE A 56 -3.76 1.80 -7.00
N ALA A 57 -4.16 0.78 -7.76
CA ALA A 57 -5.29 -0.08 -7.37
C ALA A 57 -5.00 -0.81 -6.04
N ALA A 58 -3.77 -1.31 -5.87
CA ALA A 58 -3.33 -1.94 -4.64
C ALA A 58 -3.26 -0.95 -3.47
N GLU A 59 -2.88 0.31 -3.69
CA GLU A 59 -2.95 1.37 -2.68
C GLU A 59 -4.36 1.56 -2.15
N ALA A 60 -5.34 1.69 -3.06
CA ALA A 60 -6.74 1.85 -2.68
C ALA A 60 -7.27 0.64 -1.91
N GLU A 61 -6.99 -0.58 -2.39
CA GLU A 61 -7.43 -1.80 -1.72
C GLU A 61 -6.71 -1.99 -0.37
N LEU A 62 -5.42 -1.67 -0.27
CA LEU A 62 -4.68 -1.75 1.00
C LEU A 62 -5.31 -0.86 2.07
N GLN A 63 -5.69 0.39 1.73
CA GLN A 63 -6.37 1.27 2.68
C GLN A 63 -7.70 0.67 3.16
N LYS A 64 -8.50 0.14 2.24
CA LYS A 64 -9.75 -0.56 2.58
C LYS A 64 -9.50 -1.76 3.49
N GLN A 65 -8.51 -2.60 3.17
CA GLN A 65 -8.16 -3.79 3.96
C GLN A 65 -7.66 -3.40 5.35
N ILE A 66 -6.86 -2.32 5.50
CA ILE A 66 -6.44 -1.80 6.81
C ILE A 66 -7.66 -1.46 7.67
N HIS A 67 -8.67 -0.81 7.11
CA HIS A 67 -9.90 -0.49 7.85
C HIS A 67 -10.67 -1.74 8.27
N LEU A 68 -10.84 -2.70 7.36
CA LEU A 68 -11.56 -3.95 7.64
C LEU A 68 -10.85 -4.82 8.67
N VAL A 69 -9.53 -5.00 8.51
CA VAL A 69 -8.69 -5.78 9.43
C VAL A 69 -8.70 -5.11 10.81
N ARG A 70 -8.60 -3.78 10.89
CA ARG A 70 -8.70 -3.07 12.16
C ARG A 70 -10.06 -3.31 12.83
N ALA A 71 -11.16 -3.21 12.09
CA ALA A 71 -12.49 -3.44 12.63
C ALA A 71 -12.66 -4.89 13.12
N GLN A 72 -12.11 -5.86 12.39
CA GLN A 72 -12.09 -7.25 12.82
C GLN A 72 -11.33 -7.44 14.13
N TRP A 73 -10.09 -6.95 14.22
CA TRP A 73 -9.29 -7.08 15.45
C TRP A 73 -9.91 -6.35 16.64
N LEU A 74 -10.57 -5.21 16.43
CA LEU A 74 -11.32 -4.53 17.49
C LEU A 74 -12.46 -5.41 18.00
N ARG A 75 -13.26 -6.03 17.12
CA ARG A 75 -14.30 -6.99 17.55
C ARG A 75 -13.72 -8.17 18.33
N GLU A 76 -12.63 -8.75 17.83
CA GLU A 76 -11.94 -9.88 18.49
C GLU A 76 -11.37 -9.50 19.87
N TRP A 77 -10.90 -8.25 20.05
CA TRP A 77 -10.35 -7.77 21.32
C TRP A 77 -11.39 -7.23 22.29
N GLU A 78 -12.45 -6.60 21.81
CA GLU A 78 -13.51 -6.01 22.63
C GLU A 78 -14.53 -7.07 23.09
N GLY A 79 -14.43 -8.31 22.58
CA GLY A 79 -15.38 -9.37 22.91
C GLY A 79 -16.81 -8.99 22.53
N LEU A 80 -16.97 -8.18 21.46
CA LEU A 80 -18.26 -7.91 20.83
C LEU A 80 -18.67 -9.17 20.09
N ASP A 81 -19.06 -10.16 20.90
CA ASP A 81 -20.08 -11.14 20.60
C ASP A 81 -21.30 -10.31 20.22
N ASP A 82 -21.51 -10.12 18.92
CA ASP A 82 -22.80 -9.66 18.42
C ASP A 82 -23.80 -10.73 18.85
N GLY A 83 -24.44 -10.49 20.00
CA GLY A 83 -25.37 -11.42 20.62
C GLY A 83 -26.37 -11.96 19.62
N GLU A 84 -26.56 -13.28 19.69
CA GLU A 84 -27.76 -13.97 19.18
C GLU A 84 -29.06 -13.25 19.58
#